data_AF-A0A838K599-F1
#
_entry.id   AF-A0A838K599-F1
#
_cell.length_a   1.000
_cell.length_b   1.000
_cell.length_c   1.000
_cell.angle_alpha   90.00
_cell.angle_beta   90.00
_cell.angle_gamma   90.00
#
_symmetry.space_group_name_H-M   'P 1'
#
loop_
_entity.id
_entity.type
_entity.pdbx_description
1 polymer ?
#
loop_
_entity_poly.entity_id
_entity_poly.type
_entity_poly.pdbx_seq_one_letter_code
_entity_poly.pdbx_strand_id
1 'polypeptide(L)'
;RAVVDALHPALAAARATGRTLPAHAANGLRQWVAPVVGSSEHLGALALVTQRDLADVDLRILERAAVVTALLLLGQRTMAEAEQRLRGELLDDLLSASERDPDVLRRRARLLGADVDAPHVVVAVSAANSERHRTAAAAAALAGDHGGLAGEHNGVVVLLLPAMTPAAAARLVVDRLRPVLQAPVIAGGAGPANDLGATAAVYQEAARCLRVMQALGRQGAASSAELGVYGLLLSQAGRGDLDRIVTAELGPLLDYDRRRRTNLIDTLEAYFAGAGNLSRTAQRLHIHVNTLYRRLDRVARLIGADWQEPERALQIHLALRLHLLRERL
;
A
#
# COMPACT_ATOMS: atom_id res chain seq x y z
N ARG A 1 -18.00 -25.35 -2.39
CA ARG A 1 -18.61 -24.15 -3.03
C ARG A 1 -20.12 -24.35 -3.23
N ALA A 2 -20.58 -25.32 -4.05
CA ALA A 2 -22.02 -25.56 -4.28
C ALA A 2 -22.91 -25.74 -3.02
N VAL A 3 -22.44 -26.43 -1.97
CA VAL A 3 -23.18 -26.60 -0.70
C VAL A 3 -23.27 -25.28 0.09
N VAL A 4 -22.20 -24.49 0.08
CA VAL A 4 -22.15 -23.18 0.74
C VAL A 4 -23.07 -22.20 -0.01
N ASP A 5 -23.08 -22.26 -1.35
CA ASP A 5 -23.95 -21.40 -2.18
C ASP A 5 -25.45 -21.68 -2.01
N ALA A 6 -25.82 -22.94 -1.74
CA ALA A 6 -27.21 -23.31 -1.43
C ALA A 6 -27.68 -22.84 -0.04
N LEU A 7 -26.75 -22.56 0.88
CA LEU A 7 -27.04 -22.14 2.25
C LEU A 7 -27.21 -20.61 2.41
N HIS A 8 -26.78 -19.82 1.42
CA HIS A 8 -26.76 -18.35 1.49
C HIS A 8 -28.08 -17.67 1.90
N PRO A 9 -29.26 -18.08 1.40
CA PRO A 9 -30.53 -17.45 1.79
C PRO A 9 -30.89 -17.75 3.24
N ALA A 10 -30.67 -18.99 3.69
CA ALA A 10 -30.94 -19.41 5.06
C ALA A 10 -29.95 -18.79 6.05
N LEU A 11 -28.68 -18.62 5.65
CA LEU A 11 -27.67 -17.87 6.40
C LEU A 11 -28.08 -16.42 6.62
N ALA A 12 -28.57 -15.73 5.58
CA ALA A 12 -29.03 -14.35 5.69
C ALA A 12 -30.27 -14.22 6.60
N ALA A 13 -31.23 -15.14 6.49
CA ALA A 13 -32.44 -15.14 7.32
C ALA A 13 -32.15 -15.49 8.79
N ALA A 14 -31.29 -16.49 9.04
CA ALA A 14 -30.86 -16.86 10.39
C ALA A 14 -30.10 -15.71 11.06
N ARG A 15 -29.26 -15.00 10.28
CA ARG A 15 -28.58 -13.78 10.72
C ARG A 15 -29.59 -12.70 11.12
N ALA A 16 -30.55 -12.36 10.26
CA ALA A 16 -31.52 -11.31 10.54
C ALA A 16 -32.45 -11.62 11.74
N THR A 17 -32.78 -12.88 11.97
CA THR A 17 -33.73 -13.29 13.02
C THR A 17 -33.07 -13.70 14.32
N GLY A 18 -31.76 -13.97 14.31
CA GLY A 18 -31.05 -14.54 15.47
C GLY A 18 -31.52 -15.96 15.85
N ARG A 19 -32.25 -16.65 14.95
CA ARG A 19 -32.87 -17.95 15.20
C ARG A 19 -32.30 -19.04 14.32
N THR A 20 -32.33 -20.27 14.83
CA THR A 20 -32.04 -21.46 14.03
C THR A 20 -33.15 -21.69 13.02
N LEU A 21 -32.80 -21.79 11.75
CA LEU A 21 -33.75 -21.98 10.66
C LEU A 21 -33.41 -23.21 9.82
N PRO A 22 -34.41 -23.94 9.31
CA PRO A 22 -34.17 -24.96 8.30
C PRO A 22 -33.66 -24.30 7.01
N ALA A 23 -32.68 -24.92 6.38
CA ALA A 23 -32.16 -24.57 5.06
C ALA A 23 -32.58 -25.63 4.01
N HIS A 24 -32.25 -25.38 2.75
CA HIS A 24 -32.77 -26.16 1.63
C HIS A 24 -32.46 -27.66 1.77
N ALA A 25 -33.48 -28.50 1.59
CA ALA A 25 -33.34 -29.94 1.59
C ALA A 25 -33.08 -30.44 0.16
N ALA A 26 -32.02 -31.23 -0.04
CA ALA A 26 -31.68 -31.82 -1.33
C ALA A 26 -31.25 -33.29 -1.13
N ASN A 27 -31.64 -34.17 -2.05
CA ASN A 27 -31.27 -35.59 -2.06
C ASN A 27 -31.57 -36.34 -0.74
N GLY A 28 -32.69 -36.03 -0.08
CA GLY A 28 -33.08 -36.65 1.20
C GLY A 28 -32.32 -36.14 2.42
N LEU A 29 -31.42 -35.17 2.26
CA LEU A 29 -30.74 -34.48 3.35
C LEU A 29 -31.50 -33.20 3.71
N ARG A 30 -31.72 -33.01 5.01
CA ARG A 30 -32.20 -31.77 5.63
C ARG A 30 -31.03 -30.97 6.16
N GLN A 31 -31.14 -29.65 6.09
CA GLN A 31 -30.10 -28.72 6.52
C GLN A 31 -30.69 -27.76 7.54
N TRP A 32 -29.91 -27.39 8.54
CA TRP A 32 -30.29 -26.47 9.60
C TRP A 32 -29.15 -25.49 9.84
N VAL A 33 -29.49 -24.22 10.03
CA VAL A 33 -28.51 -23.15 10.21
C VAL A 33 -28.81 -22.42 11.50
N ALA A 34 -27.87 -22.48 12.44
CA ALA A 34 -27.91 -21.69 13.67
C ALA A 34 -26.93 -20.51 13.56
N PRO A 35 -27.38 -19.26 13.78
CA PRO A 35 -26.50 -18.11 13.72
C PRO A 35 -25.55 -18.12 14.92
N VAL A 36 -24.27 -17.84 14.65
CA VAL A 36 -23.26 -17.67 15.69
C VAL A 36 -23.14 -16.17 15.96
N VAL A 37 -23.73 -15.73 17.06
CA VAL A 37 -23.88 -14.31 17.40
C VAL A 37 -23.17 -14.03 18.72
N GLY A 38 -22.35 -12.98 18.75
CA GLY A 38 -21.80 -12.41 19.98
C GLY A 38 -22.81 -11.47 20.66
N SER A 39 -22.34 -10.64 21.59
CA SER A 39 -23.18 -9.67 22.29
C SER A 39 -23.82 -8.62 21.37
N SER A 40 -23.18 -8.28 20.26
CA SER A 40 -23.67 -7.25 19.31
C SER A 40 -23.27 -7.47 17.85
N GLU A 41 -22.63 -8.59 17.51
CA GLU A 41 -22.12 -8.86 16.17
C GLU A 41 -22.36 -10.30 15.72
N HIS A 42 -22.51 -10.50 14.41
CA HIS A 42 -22.60 -11.82 13.81
C HIS A 42 -21.20 -12.33 13.45
N LEU A 43 -20.80 -13.41 14.10
CA LEU A 43 -19.47 -14.01 13.95
C LEU A 43 -19.47 -15.10 12.86
N GLY A 44 -20.63 -15.67 12.56
CA GLY A 44 -20.79 -16.69 11.53
C GLY A 44 -22.09 -17.47 11.69
N ALA A 45 -22.07 -18.73 11.27
CA ALA A 45 -23.18 -19.66 11.46
C ALA A 45 -22.67 -21.11 11.56
N LEU A 46 -23.40 -21.95 12.28
CA LEU A 46 -23.23 -23.39 12.26
C LEU A 46 -24.28 -23.99 11.32
N ALA A 47 -23.82 -24.80 10.36
CA ALA A 47 -24.69 -25.56 9.48
C ALA A 47 -24.64 -27.04 9.86
N LEU A 48 -25.80 -27.63 10.16
CA LEU A 48 -25.98 -29.06 10.42
C LEU A 48 -26.71 -29.70 9.23
N VAL A 49 -26.12 -30.76 8.67
CA VAL A 49 -26.72 -31.54 7.58
C VAL A 49 -27.02 -32.95 8.09
N THR A 50 -28.26 -33.40 7.92
CA THR A 50 -28.78 -34.65 8.51
C THR A 50 -29.83 -35.29 7.60
N GLN A 51 -30.00 -36.61 7.66
CA GLN A 51 -31.08 -37.31 6.92
C GLN A 51 -32.41 -37.29 7.67
N ARG A 52 -32.40 -37.02 8.99
CA ARG A 52 -33.59 -36.96 9.84
C ARG A 52 -33.97 -35.52 10.18
N ASP A 53 -35.23 -35.31 10.52
CA ASP A 53 -35.65 -34.04 11.10
C ASP A 53 -35.06 -33.85 12.50
N LEU A 54 -34.89 -32.58 12.92
CA LEU A 54 -34.43 -32.27 14.27
C LEU A 54 -35.63 -32.15 15.20
N ALA A 55 -35.57 -32.86 16.32
CA ALA A 55 -36.50 -32.63 17.42
C ALA A 55 -36.15 -31.33 18.18
N ASP A 56 -37.06 -30.82 19.00
CA ASP A 56 -36.83 -29.62 19.83
C ASP A 56 -35.56 -29.71 20.69
N VAL A 57 -35.24 -30.91 21.19
CA VAL A 57 -34.01 -31.16 21.96
C VAL A 57 -32.77 -31.00 21.10
N ASP A 58 -32.79 -31.53 19.87
CA ASP A 58 -31.68 -31.40 18.92
C ASP A 58 -31.47 -29.93 18.51
N LEU A 59 -32.57 -29.18 18.31
CA LEU A 59 -32.52 -27.74 18.02
C LEU A 59 -31.89 -26.95 19.17
N ARG A 60 -32.29 -27.22 20.41
CA ARG A 60 -31.69 -26.60 21.61
C ARG A 60 -30.19 -26.93 21.75
N ILE A 61 -29.78 -28.14 21.37
CA ILE A 61 -28.35 -28.52 21.36
C ILE A 61 -27.60 -27.72 20.30
N LEU A 62 -28.16 -27.59 19.09
CA LEU A 62 -27.55 -26.80 18.01
C LEU A 62 -27.44 -25.32 18.39
N GLU A 63 -28.45 -24.75 19.05
CA GLU A 63 -28.40 -23.39 19.58
C GLU A 63 -27.34 -23.20 20.66
N ARG A 64 -27.24 -24.14 21.61
CA ARG A 64 -26.16 -24.12 22.63
C ARG A 64 -24.77 -24.25 22.00
N ALA A 65 -24.63 -25.10 20.99
CA ALA A 65 -23.38 -25.23 20.23
C ALA A 65 -23.03 -23.90 19.55
N ALA A 66 -24.00 -23.20 18.94
CA ALA A 66 -23.78 -21.90 18.34
C ALA A 66 -23.31 -20.85 19.35
N VAL A 67 -23.86 -20.84 20.57
CA VAL A 67 -23.40 -19.96 21.66
C VAL A 67 -21.95 -20.29 22.08
N VAL A 68 -21.62 -21.57 22.26
CA VAL A 68 -20.24 -21.98 22.61
C VAL A 68 -19.27 -21.61 21.48
N THR A 69 -19.66 -21.82 20.22
CA THR A 69 -18.86 -21.39 19.06
C THR A 69 -18.66 -19.87 19.05
N ALA A 70 -19.68 -19.08 19.39
CA ALA A 70 -19.54 -17.63 19.49
C ALA A 70 -18.49 -17.23 20.53
N LEU A 71 -18.52 -17.85 21.72
CA LEU A 71 -17.52 -17.60 22.77
C LEU A 71 -16.09 -17.97 22.32
N LEU A 72 -15.93 -19.11 21.63
CA LEU A 72 -14.63 -19.52 21.11
C LEU A 72 -14.11 -18.55 20.04
N LEU A 73 -14.96 -18.12 19.11
CA LEU A 73 -14.57 -17.16 18.06
C LEU A 73 -14.22 -15.78 18.65
N LEU A 74 -14.98 -15.30 19.64
CA LEU A 74 -14.66 -14.06 20.36
C LEU A 74 -13.33 -14.19 21.11
N GLY A 75 -13.11 -15.32 21.81
CA GLY A 75 -11.83 -15.60 22.48
C GLY A 75 -10.66 -15.61 21.49
N GLN A 76 -10.79 -16.29 20.37
CA GLN A 76 -9.77 -16.31 19.31
C GLN A 76 -9.50 -14.92 18.74
N ARG A 77 -10.54 -14.13 18.48
CA ARG A 77 -10.41 -12.75 17.98
C ARG A 77 -9.69 -11.85 18.99
N THR A 78 -10.10 -11.88 20.25
CA THR A 78 -9.45 -11.07 21.30
C THR A 78 -7.98 -11.42 21.48
N MET A 79 -7.63 -12.71 21.40
CA MET A 79 -6.25 -13.18 21.47
C MET A 79 -5.44 -12.73 20.24
N ALA A 80 -6.01 -12.85 19.03
CA ALA A 80 -5.37 -12.36 17.81
C ALA A 80 -5.17 -10.84 17.83
N GLU A 81 -6.14 -10.06 18.30
CA GLU A 81 -6.02 -8.61 18.45
C GLU A 81 -4.99 -8.20 19.51
N ALA A 82 -4.85 -8.99 20.59
CA ALA A 82 -3.82 -8.78 21.61
C ALA A 82 -2.42 -9.11 21.08
N GLU A 83 -2.27 -10.26 20.38
CA GLU A 83 -1.02 -10.62 19.72
C GLU A 83 -0.62 -9.54 18.71
N GLN A 84 -1.57 -9.08 17.89
CA GLN A 84 -1.30 -8.06 16.90
C GLN A 84 -0.85 -6.73 17.51
N ARG A 85 -1.43 -6.35 18.65
CA ARG A 85 -0.98 -5.18 19.43
C ARG A 85 0.46 -5.35 19.89
N LEU A 86 0.83 -6.51 20.43
CA LEU A 86 2.21 -6.81 20.84
C LEU A 86 3.20 -6.78 19.66
N ARG A 87 2.79 -7.31 18.50
CA ARG A 87 3.59 -7.22 17.25
C ARG A 87 3.75 -5.78 16.78
N GLY A 88 2.71 -4.98 16.89
CA GLY A 88 2.72 -3.56 16.55
C GLY A 88 3.62 -2.74 17.47
N GLU A 89 3.56 -2.97 18.78
CA GLU A 89 4.45 -2.36 19.77
C GLU A 89 5.92 -2.77 19.53
N LEU A 90 6.17 -4.04 19.22
CA LEU A 90 7.52 -4.47 18.83
C LEU A 90 8.01 -3.72 17.58
N LEU A 91 7.15 -3.54 16.57
CA LEU A 91 7.52 -2.80 15.37
C LEU A 91 7.85 -1.34 15.69
N ASP A 92 7.02 -0.67 16.47
CA ASP A 92 7.28 0.71 16.93
C ASP A 92 8.61 0.76 17.69
N ASP A 93 8.91 -0.29 18.44
CA ASP A 93 10.13 -0.39 19.21
C ASP A 93 11.39 -0.55 18.34
N LEU A 94 11.29 -1.35 17.28
CA LEU A 94 12.35 -1.57 16.28
C LEU A 94 12.65 -0.29 15.49
N LEU A 95 11.63 0.51 15.18
CA LEU A 95 11.79 1.75 14.43
C LEU A 95 12.34 2.90 15.29
N SER A 96 12.16 2.80 16.60
CA SER A 96 12.68 3.75 17.60
C SER A 96 13.99 3.29 18.25
N ALA A 97 14.65 2.26 17.70
CA ALA A 97 15.65 1.44 18.40
C ALA A 97 16.98 2.14 18.79
N SER A 98 17.16 3.44 18.55
CA SER A 98 18.38 4.15 18.95
C SER A 98 18.65 4.12 20.47
N GLU A 99 17.65 3.78 21.29
CA GLU A 99 17.74 3.78 22.76
C GLU A 99 17.51 2.40 23.41
N ARG A 100 17.33 1.33 22.63
CA ARG A 100 16.92 0.01 23.15
C ARG A 100 17.98 -1.07 22.99
N ASP A 101 18.02 -2.00 23.93
CA ASP A 101 18.88 -3.19 23.88
C ASP A 101 18.46 -4.11 22.71
N PRO A 102 19.32 -4.30 21.69
CA PRO A 102 19.02 -5.14 20.53
C PRO A 102 18.70 -6.59 20.88
N ASP A 103 19.31 -7.15 21.94
CA ASP A 103 19.10 -8.55 22.31
C ASP A 103 17.72 -8.78 22.92
N VAL A 104 17.19 -7.78 23.64
CA VAL A 104 15.81 -7.79 24.14
C VAL A 104 14.81 -7.77 22.99
N LEU A 105 15.05 -6.93 21.97
CA LEU A 105 14.19 -6.84 20.80
C LEU A 105 14.21 -8.13 19.97
N ARG A 106 15.40 -8.71 19.73
CA ARG A 106 15.52 -10.02 19.06
C ARG A 106 14.76 -11.13 19.80
N ARG A 107 14.90 -11.19 21.13
CA ARG A 107 14.18 -12.19 21.94
C ARG A 107 12.67 -12.04 21.82
N ARG A 108 12.16 -10.81 21.88
CA ARG A 108 10.71 -10.53 21.68
C ARG A 108 10.24 -10.89 20.27
N ALA A 109 11.03 -10.56 19.24
CA ALA A 109 10.72 -10.90 17.86
C ALA A 109 10.58 -12.43 17.67
N ARG A 110 11.54 -13.21 18.21
CA ARG A 110 11.49 -14.68 18.15
C ARG A 110 10.27 -15.26 18.85
N LEU A 111 9.88 -14.73 20.02
CA LEU A 111 8.67 -15.17 20.73
C LEU A 111 7.39 -14.89 19.92
N LEU A 112 7.40 -13.83 19.11
CA LEU A 112 6.32 -13.50 18.18
C LEU A 112 6.53 -14.13 16.79
N GLY A 113 7.46 -15.06 16.62
CA GLY A 113 7.68 -15.74 15.33
C GLY A 113 8.11 -14.83 14.19
N ALA A 114 8.76 -13.71 14.48
CA ALA A 114 9.37 -12.82 13.49
C ALA A 114 10.90 -12.92 13.56
N ASP A 115 11.54 -12.98 12.40
CA ASP A 115 12.99 -12.90 12.27
C ASP A 115 13.40 -11.50 11.81
N VAL A 116 13.92 -10.71 12.76
CA VAL A 116 14.34 -9.31 12.52
C VAL A 116 15.77 -9.20 11.99
N ASP A 117 16.54 -10.28 12.04
CA ASP A 117 17.90 -10.34 11.47
C ASP A 117 17.86 -10.86 10.01
N ALA A 118 16.75 -11.46 9.58
CA ALA A 118 16.54 -11.79 8.18
C ALA A 118 16.31 -10.54 7.31
N PRO A 119 16.80 -10.52 6.05
CA PRO A 119 16.55 -9.42 5.13
C PRO A 119 15.06 -9.14 4.92
N HIS A 120 14.64 -7.92 5.23
CA HIS A 120 13.23 -7.50 5.15
C HIS A 120 13.08 -6.12 4.51
N VAL A 121 11.98 -5.94 3.80
CA VAL A 121 11.59 -4.66 3.20
C VAL A 121 10.67 -3.92 4.16
N VAL A 122 10.83 -2.59 4.23
CA VAL A 122 9.93 -1.72 4.97
C VAL A 122 8.95 -1.07 4.02
N VAL A 123 7.66 -1.10 4.35
CA VAL A 123 6.60 -0.42 3.60
C VAL A 123 5.85 0.54 4.51
N ALA A 124 5.86 1.83 4.19
CA ALA A 124 5.07 2.86 4.85
C ALA A 124 3.78 3.11 4.07
N VAL A 125 2.64 3.18 4.77
CA VAL A 125 1.30 3.19 4.15
C VAL A 125 0.45 4.34 4.66
N SER A 126 -0.31 4.93 3.73
CA SER A 126 -1.39 5.86 4.01
C SER A 126 -2.64 5.45 3.25
N ALA A 127 -3.79 5.42 3.92
CA ALA A 127 -5.08 5.20 3.29
C ALA A 127 -5.97 6.43 3.50
N ALA A 128 -6.40 7.07 2.42
CA ALA A 128 -7.25 8.27 2.50
C ALA A 128 -8.64 7.90 3.01
N ASN A 129 -9.24 8.72 3.88
CA ASN A 129 -10.59 8.51 4.43
C ASN A 129 -10.79 7.16 5.17
N SER A 130 -9.70 6.49 5.56
CA SER A 130 -9.73 5.29 6.38
C SER A 130 -9.27 5.62 7.80
N GLU A 131 -9.90 5.00 8.79
CA GLU A 131 -9.41 5.04 10.16
C GLU A 131 -8.04 4.35 10.25
N ARG A 132 -7.10 4.96 10.99
CA ARG A 132 -5.75 4.40 11.16
C ARG A 132 -5.80 2.98 11.73
N HIS A 133 -6.65 2.74 12.73
CA HIS A 133 -6.82 1.41 13.33
C HIS A 133 -7.25 0.34 12.32
N ARG A 134 -8.18 0.66 11.40
CA ARG A 134 -8.59 -0.28 10.33
C ARG A 134 -7.45 -0.56 9.36
N THR A 135 -6.69 0.49 9.01
CA THR A 135 -5.51 0.37 8.13
C THR A 135 -4.43 -0.50 8.77
N ALA A 136 -4.16 -0.30 10.06
CA ALA A 136 -3.23 -1.11 10.84
C ALA A 136 -3.68 -2.56 10.96
N ALA A 137 -4.98 -2.83 11.19
CA ALA A 137 -5.53 -4.18 11.25
C ALA A 137 -5.47 -4.92 9.89
N ALA A 138 -5.66 -4.21 8.77
CA ALA A 138 -5.50 -4.81 7.44
C ALA A 138 -4.01 -5.09 7.10
N ALA A 139 -3.11 -4.16 7.47
CA ALA A 139 -1.67 -4.33 7.31
C ALA A 139 -1.11 -5.48 8.16
N ALA A 140 -1.60 -5.59 9.40
CA ALA A 140 -1.38 -6.68 10.33
C ALA A 140 -1.66 -8.06 9.74
N ALA A 141 -2.88 -8.25 9.25
CA ALA A 141 -3.29 -9.51 8.64
C ALA A 141 -2.39 -9.86 7.45
N LEU A 142 -2.10 -8.89 6.58
CA LEU A 142 -1.23 -9.08 5.43
C LEU A 142 0.20 -9.46 5.84
N ALA A 143 0.77 -8.79 6.83
CA ALA A 143 2.11 -9.09 7.32
C ALA A 143 2.16 -10.49 7.94
N GLY A 144 1.15 -10.88 8.74
CA GLY A 144 1.03 -12.22 9.31
C GLY A 144 1.06 -13.32 8.25
N ASP A 145 0.31 -13.14 7.15
CA ASP A 145 0.28 -14.09 6.02
C ASP A 145 1.66 -14.28 5.35
N HIS A 146 2.58 -13.34 5.52
CA HIS A 146 3.92 -13.34 4.90
C HIS A 146 5.05 -13.48 5.92
N GLY A 147 4.75 -13.85 7.18
CA GLY A 147 5.76 -14.00 8.24
C GLY A 147 6.42 -12.68 8.66
N GLY A 148 5.74 -11.56 8.44
CA GLY A 148 6.20 -10.21 8.72
C GLY A 148 5.68 -9.61 10.03
N LEU A 149 5.90 -8.30 10.17
CA LEU A 149 5.38 -7.46 11.26
C LEU A 149 4.65 -6.26 10.67
N ALA A 150 3.63 -5.76 11.36
CA ALA A 150 3.00 -4.50 11.03
C ALA A 150 2.54 -3.77 12.30
N GLY A 151 2.59 -2.45 12.25
CA GLY A 151 2.28 -1.58 13.38
C GLY A 151 2.13 -0.13 12.95
N GLU A 152 1.85 0.74 13.92
CA GLU A 152 1.83 2.18 13.74
C GLU A 152 3.11 2.76 14.35
N HIS A 153 3.78 3.65 13.62
CA HIS A 153 4.94 4.39 14.09
C HIS A 153 4.83 5.84 13.63
N ASN A 154 4.89 6.78 14.58
CA ASN A 154 4.72 8.22 14.33
C ASN A 154 3.46 8.58 13.49
N GLY A 155 2.34 7.90 13.74
CA GLY A 155 1.08 8.15 13.03
C GLY A 155 0.97 7.51 11.64
N VAL A 156 1.96 6.73 11.22
CA VAL A 156 2.03 6.05 9.92
C VAL A 156 1.95 4.54 10.12
N VAL A 157 1.16 3.85 9.30
CA VAL A 157 1.11 2.38 9.31
C VAL A 157 2.32 1.84 8.54
N VAL A 158 3.04 0.91 9.15
CA VAL A 158 4.29 0.36 8.62
C VAL A 158 4.23 -1.16 8.62
N LEU A 159 4.80 -1.78 7.58
CA LEU A 159 4.98 -3.22 7.46
C LEU A 159 6.46 -3.55 7.27
N LEU A 160 6.90 -4.66 7.88
CA LEU A 160 8.15 -5.34 7.60
C LEU A 160 7.82 -6.66 6.90
N LEU A 161 8.25 -6.80 5.64
CA LEU A 161 7.93 -7.96 4.80
C LEU A 161 9.23 -8.65 4.34
N PRO A 162 9.43 -9.95 4.67
CA PRO A 162 10.63 -10.68 4.28
C PRO A 162 10.59 -11.09 2.80
N ALA A 163 11.77 -11.41 2.24
CA ALA A 163 11.92 -12.10 0.94
C ALA A 163 11.23 -11.43 -0.28
N MET A 164 11.13 -10.09 -0.28
CA MET A 164 10.56 -9.33 -1.41
C MET A 164 11.49 -8.19 -1.83
N THR A 165 11.27 -7.64 -3.03
CA THR A 165 11.85 -6.35 -3.41
C THR A 165 10.97 -5.19 -2.90
N PRO A 166 11.54 -4.00 -2.65
CA PRO A 166 10.78 -2.82 -2.22
C PRO A 166 9.56 -2.50 -3.10
N ALA A 167 9.74 -2.54 -4.43
CA ALA A 167 8.66 -2.26 -5.37
C ALA A 167 7.56 -3.33 -5.33
N ALA A 168 7.93 -4.62 -5.24
CA ALA A 168 6.95 -5.71 -5.19
C ALA A 168 6.15 -5.67 -3.88
N ALA A 169 6.81 -5.42 -2.75
CA ALA A 169 6.16 -5.31 -1.44
C ALA A 169 5.18 -4.13 -1.40
N ALA A 170 5.57 -2.96 -1.88
CA ALA A 170 4.68 -1.79 -1.91
C ALA A 170 3.44 -2.03 -2.79
N ARG A 171 3.61 -2.68 -3.96
CA ARG A 171 2.49 -3.04 -4.85
C ARG A 171 1.55 -4.06 -4.19
N LEU A 172 2.11 -5.12 -3.60
CA LEU A 172 1.34 -6.12 -2.85
C LEU A 172 0.47 -5.45 -1.78
N VAL A 173 1.05 -4.54 -0.99
CA VAL A 173 0.33 -3.84 0.07
C VAL A 173 -0.84 -3.03 -0.48
N VAL A 174 -0.64 -2.28 -1.56
CA VAL A 174 -1.74 -1.52 -2.21
C VAL A 174 -2.83 -2.47 -2.70
N ASP A 175 -2.45 -3.52 -3.43
CA ASP A 175 -3.39 -4.45 -4.06
C ASP A 175 -4.25 -5.20 -3.03
N ARG A 176 -3.70 -5.47 -1.84
CA ARG A 176 -4.40 -6.18 -0.76
C ARG A 176 -5.20 -5.25 0.14
N LEU A 177 -4.70 -4.05 0.47
CA LEU A 177 -5.39 -3.14 1.38
C LEU A 177 -6.52 -2.36 0.69
N ARG A 178 -6.37 -1.99 -0.58
CA ARG A 178 -7.38 -1.22 -1.32
C ARG A 178 -8.79 -1.85 -1.30
N PRO A 179 -8.98 -3.16 -1.60
CA PRO A 179 -10.31 -3.76 -1.55
C PRO A 179 -10.86 -3.91 -0.12
N VAL A 180 -9.98 -4.13 0.87
CA VAL A 180 -10.38 -4.29 2.28
C VAL A 180 -10.82 -2.96 2.89
N LEU A 181 -10.08 -1.88 2.61
CA LEU A 181 -10.35 -0.55 3.15
C LEU A 181 -11.37 0.24 2.33
N GLN A 182 -11.68 -0.20 1.09
CA GLN A 182 -12.55 0.50 0.15
C GLN A 182 -12.15 1.97 -0.06
N ALA A 183 -10.84 2.22 0.00
CA ALA A 183 -10.25 3.55 0.02
C ALA A 183 -9.00 3.61 -0.85
N PRO A 184 -8.63 4.79 -1.37
CA PRO A 184 -7.32 5.04 -1.94
C PRO A 184 -6.19 4.70 -0.97
N VAL A 185 -5.23 3.88 -1.42
CA VAL A 185 -4.04 3.51 -0.64
C VAL A 185 -2.80 4.00 -1.37
N ILE A 186 -1.86 4.55 -0.59
CA ILE A 186 -0.52 4.94 -1.02
C ILE A 186 0.48 4.12 -0.20
N ALA A 187 1.45 3.50 -0.86
CA ALA A 187 2.51 2.74 -0.20
C ALA A 187 3.90 3.15 -0.73
N GLY A 188 4.82 3.45 0.18
CA GLY A 188 6.23 3.68 -0.09
C GLY A 188 7.07 2.52 0.42
N GLY A 189 7.83 1.85 -0.44
CA GLY A 189 8.70 0.72 -0.07
C GLY A 189 10.19 1.04 -0.11
N ALA A 190 10.98 0.54 0.84
CA ALA A 190 12.45 0.66 0.83
C ALA A 190 13.13 -0.58 1.44
N GLY A 191 14.44 -0.71 1.20
CA GLY A 191 15.27 -1.80 1.72
C GLY A 191 15.88 -2.68 0.62
N PRO A 192 16.30 -3.92 0.95
CA PRO A 192 16.10 -4.58 2.25
C PRO A 192 16.96 -3.98 3.37
N ALA A 193 16.43 -4.00 4.60
CA ALA A 193 17.22 -3.94 5.82
C ALA A 193 17.77 -5.35 6.09
N ASN A 194 19.08 -5.47 6.29
CA ASN A 194 19.75 -6.76 6.51
C ASN A 194 19.89 -7.12 8.00
N ASP A 195 19.55 -6.20 8.89
CA ASP A 195 19.58 -6.38 10.33
C ASP A 195 18.67 -5.33 11.01
N LEU A 196 18.51 -5.49 12.31
CA LEU A 196 17.72 -4.61 13.17
C LEU A 196 18.24 -3.15 13.20
N GLY A 197 19.55 -2.94 13.05
CA GLY A 197 20.16 -1.61 13.06
C GLY A 197 19.82 -0.79 11.82
N ALA A 198 19.67 -1.47 10.68
CA ALA A 198 19.29 -0.86 9.41
C ALA A 198 17.79 -0.53 9.32
N THR A 199 16.92 -1.23 10.07
CA THR A 199 15.45 -1.12 9.95
C THR A 199 14.93 0.32 10.09
N ALA A 200 15.43 1.07 11.08
CA ALA A 200 15.02 2.46 11.29
C ALA A 200 15.42 3.38 10.11
N ALA A 201 16.63 3.21 9.57
CA ALA A 201 17.10 3.99 8.42
C ALA A 201 16.29 3.67 7.15
N VAL A 202 16.01 2.39 6.92
CA VAL A 202 15.18 1.94 5.79
C VAL A 202 13.73 2.43 5.93
N TYR A 203 13.19 2.49 7.15
CA TYR A 203 11.89 3.13 7.39
C TYR A 203 11.88 4.60 6.97
N GLN A 204 12.91 5.39 7.30
CA GLN A 204 12.97 6.79 6.89
C GLN A 204 12.94 6.95 5.37
N GLU A 205 13.54 6.01 4.64
CA GLU A 205 13.52 5.94 3.18
C GLU A 205 12.12 5.55 2.65
N ALA A 206 11.46 4.56 3.24
CA ALA A 206 10.09 4.16 2.90
C ALA A 206 9.07 5.28 3.17
N ALA A 207 9.15 5.92 4.33
CA ALA A 207 8.30 7.05 4.74
C ALA A 207 8.51 8.27 3.84
N ARG A 208 9.74 8.49 3.36
CA ARG A 208 10.04 9.48 2.34
C ARG A 208 9.35 9.16 1.01
N CYS A 209 9.39 7.91 0.55
CA CYS A 209 8.66 7.50 -0.65
C CYS A 209 7.16 7.78 -0.54
N LEU A 210 6.58 7.45 0.62
CA LEU A 210 5.18 7.75 0.93
C LEU A 210 4.88 9.25 0.86
N ARG A 211 5.71 10.09 1.51
CA ARG A 211 5.55 11.55 1.50
C ARG A 211 5.65 12.15 0.10
N VAL A 212 6.59 11.67 -0.72
CA VAL A 212 6.69 12.10 -2.12
C VAL A 212 5.42 11.78 -2.88
N MET A 213 4.91 10.56 -2.77
CA MET A 213 3.66 10.17 -3.43
C MET A 213 2.47 11.03 -2.97
N GLN A 214 2.38 11.32 -1.67
CA GLN A 214 1.37 12.23 -1.11
C GLN A 214 1.51 13.67 -1.63
N ALA A 215 2.73 14.21 -1.67
CA ALA A 215 3.01 15.55 -2.18
C ALA A 215 2.68 15.66 -3.68
N LEU A 216 2.89 14.60 -4.46
CA LEU A 216 2.46 14.54 -5.85
C LEU A 216 0.93 14.34 -5.98
N GLY A 217 0.26 13.96 -4.90
CA GLY A 217 -1.19 13.66 -4.85
C GLY A 217 -1.54 12.39 -5.61
N ARG A 218 -0.66 11.39 -5.57
CA ARG A 218 -0.77 10.16 -6.34
C ARG A 218 -1.08 8.96 -5.46
N GLN A 219 -1.86 8.05 -6.02
CA GLN A 219 -2.27 6.81 -5.39
C GLN A 219 -1.39 5.66 -5.86
N GLY A 220 -1.36 4.55 -5.11
CA GLY A 220 -0.61 3.37 -5.49
C GLY A 220 0.77 3.26 -4.83
N ALA A 221 1.66 2.51 -5.46
CA ALA A 221 2.91 2.08 -4.87
C ALA A 221 4.11 2.75 -5.53
N ALA A 222 5.14 3.07 -4.74
CA ALA A 222 6.45 3.45 -5.22
C ALA A 222 7.54 2.91 -4.30
N SER A 223 8.71 2.62 -4.86
CA SER A 223 9.89 2.25 -4.11
C SER A 223 10.96 3.34 -4.12
N SER A 224 11.89 3.24 -3.17
CA SER A 224 12.99 4.18 -3.10
C SER A 224 13.93 4.13 -4.31
N ALA A 225 14.11 2.94 -4.91
CA ALA A 225 14.85 2.79 -6.17
C ALA A 225 14.15 3.48 -7.35
N GLU A 226 12.81 3.46 -7.40
CA GLU A 226 12.03 4.16 -8.44
C GLU A 226 12.04 5.69 -8.24
N LEU A 227 12.16 6.16 -7.00
CA LEU A 227 12.20 7.59 -6.66
C LEU A 227 13.62 8.18 -6.61
N GLY A 228 14.67 7.37 -6.43
CA GLY A 228 16.07 7.77 -6.46
C GLY A 228 16.39 9.08 -5.70
N VAL A 229 17.18 9.95 -6.34
CA VAL A 229 17.56 11.28 -5.81
C VAL A 229 16.36 12.19 -5.55
N TYR A 230 15.25 11.99 -6.27
CA TYR A 230 14.03 12.78 -6.09
C TYR A 230 13.45 12.56 -4.70
N GLY A 231 13.56 11.35 -4.15
CA GLY A 231 13.18 11.08 -2.77
C GLY A 231 13.83 12.04 -1.78
N LEU A 232 15.15 12.25 -1.89
CA LEU A 232 15.92 13.12 -0.99
C LEU A 232 15.44 14.58 -1.09
N LEU A 233 15.38 15.11 -2.31
CA LEU A 233 15.00 16.50 -2.59
C LEU A 233 13.56 16.81 -2.19
N LEU A 234 12.65 15.85 -2.39
CA LEU A 234 11.21 16.03 -2.16
C LEU A 234 10.79 15.76 -0.71
N SER A 235 11.66 15.15 0.10
CA SER A 235 11.36 14.84 1.50
C SER A 235 11.11 16.07 2.39
N GLN A 236 11.55 17.26 1.93
CA GLN A 236 11.40 18.54 2.65
C GLN A 236 10.42 19.50 1.98
N ALA A 237 9.94 19.18 0.77
CA ALA A 237 9.11 20.08 -0.03
C ALA A 237 7.63 19.66 0.00
N GLY A 238 6.71 20.61 0.19
CA GLY A 238 5.28 20.36 0.10
C GLY A 238 4.77 20.36 -1.35
N ARG A 239 3.54 19.88 -1.59
CA ARG A 239 2.90 19.86 -2.92
C ARG A 239 2.95 21.21 -3.65
N GLY A 240 2.70 22.30 -2.91
CA GLY A 240 2.75 23.65 -3.46
C GLY A 240 4.14 24.10 -3.89
N ASP A 241 5.19 23.61 -3.23
CA ASP A 241 6.58 23.92 -3.60
C ASP A 241 6.97 23.21 -4.90
N LEU A 242 6.48 21.98 -5.09
CA LEU A 242 6.73 21.20 -6.31
C LEU A 242 6.08 21.84 -7.53
N ASP A 243 4.83 22.26 -7.38
CA ASP A 243 4.13 22.98 -8.45
C ASP A 243 4.84 24.29 -8.76
N ARG A 244 5.30 25.03 -7.74
CA ARG A 244 6.10 26.25 -7.96
C ARG A 244 7.38 25.98 -8.74
N ILE A 245 8.16 24.95 -8.42
CA ILE A 245 9.39 24.61 -9.13
C ILE A 245 9.08 24.26 -10.59
N VAL A 246 8.11 23.38 -10.84
CA VAL A 246 7.74 22.97 -12.20
C VAL A 246 7.20 24.17 -12.99
N THR A 247 6.34 24.99 -12.40
CA THR A 247 5.78 26.18 -13.07
C THR A 247 6.84 27.24 -13.33
N ALA A 248 7.78 27.47 -12.40
CA ALA A 248 8.87 28.43 -12.59
C ALA A 248 9.78 28.03 -13.76
N GLU A 249 10.13 26.74 -13.86
CA GLU A 249 11.10 26.27 -14.85
C GLU A 249 10.49 25.88 -16.19
N LEU A 250 9.31 25.24 -16.17
CA LEU A 250 8.69 24.65 -17.36
C LEU A 250 7.35 25.29 -17.74
N GLY A 251 6.81 26.21 -16.92
CA GLY A 251 5.53 26.87 -17.17
C GLY A 251 5.39 27.42 -18.59
N PRO A 252 6.36 28.21 -19.10
CA PRO A 252 6.31 28.75 -20.46
C PRO A 252 6.24 27.67 -21.55
N LEU A 253 6.92 26.53 -21.36
CA LEU A 253 6.91 25.40 -22.29
C LEU A 253 5.58 24.65 -22.24
N LEU A 254 5.11 24.34 -21.04
CA LEU A 254 3.84 23.64 -20.81
C LEU A 254 2.67 24.43 -21.40
N ASP A 255 2.64 25.74 -21.20
CA ASP A 255 1.60 26.61 -21.76
C ASP A 255 1.70 26.75 -23.28
N TYR A 256 2.91 26.70 -23.83
CA TYR A 256 3.12 26.71 -25.27
C TYR A 256 2.65 25.40 -25.91
N ASP A 257 3.05 24.25 -25.35
CA ASP A 257 2.63 22.92 -25.80
C ASP A 257 1.10 22.78 -25.73
N ARG A 258 0.47 23.24 -24.64
CA ARG A 258 -0.99 23.23 -24.50
C ARG A 258 -1.71 24.10 -25.55
N ARG A 259 -1.19 25.30 -25.82
CA ARG A 259 -1.81 26.25 -26.77
C ARG A 259 -1.59 25.88 -28.23
N ARG A 260 -0.42 25.35 -28.57
CA ARG A 260 -0.03 25.06 -29.96
C ARG A 260 -0.09 23.58 -30.32
N ARG A 261 -0.45 22.71 -29.36
CA ARG A 261 -0.45 21.24 -29.49
C ARG A 261 0.89 20.73 -30.01
N THR A 262 1.97 21.21 -29.40
CA THR A 262 3.34 20.78 -29.67
C THR A 262 3.85 19.86 -28.57
N ASN A 263 5.02 19.27 -28.78
CA ASN A 263 5.66 18.30 -27.88
C ASN A 263 7.08 18.76 -27.51
N LEU A 264 7.24 20.00 -27.05
CA LEU A 264 8.54 20.54 -26.63
C LEU A 264 9.02 19.87 -25.33
N ILE A 265 8.12 19.52 -24.42
CA ILE A 265 8.44 18.74 -23.20
C ILE A 265 9.04 17.38 -23.56
N ASP A 266 8.41 16.60 -24.44
CA ASP A 266 8.94 15.32 -24.93
C ASP A 266 10.30 15.51 -25.62
N THR A 267 10.45 16.64 -26.34
CA THR A 267 11.69 16.95 -27.05
C THR A 267 12.84 17.20 -26.06
N LEU A 268 12.59 17.97 -24.99
CA LEU A 268 13.54 18.19 -23.89
C LEU A 268 13.86 16.89 -23.16
N GLU A 269 12.88 16.04 -22.93
CA GLU A 269 13.12 14.75 -22.28
C GLU A 269 14.04 13.87 -23.11
N ALA A 270 13.75 13.73 -24.40
CA ALA A 270 14.58 12.96 -25.31
C ALA A 270 15.99 13.55 -25.44
N TYR A 271 16.11 14.89 -25.42
CA TYR A 271 17.40 15.60 -25.47
C TYR A 271 18.28 15.27 -24.26
N PHE A 272 17.75 15.40 -23.05
CA PHE A 272 18.50 15.05 -21.83
C PHE A 272 18.79 13.56 -21.75
N ALA A 273 17.85 12.70 -22.16
CA ALA A 273 18.06 11.26 -22.21
C ALA A 273 19.06 10.82 -23.30
N GLY A 274 19.32 11.68 -24.28
CA GLY A 274 20.40 11.55 -25.26
C GLY A 274 21.72 12.17 -24.82
N ALA A 275 21.84 12.66 -23.58
CA ALA A 275 22.98 13.41 -23.05
C ALA A 275 23.38 14.60 -23.95
N GLY A 276 22.40 15.27 -24.53
CA GLY A 276 22.59 16.43 -25.41
C GLY A 276 22.99 16.09 -26.85
N ASN A 277 23.16 14.81 -27.21
CA ASN A 277 23.49 14.42 -28.58
C ASN A 277 22.29 14.57 -29.51
N LEU A 278 22.38 15.50 -30.46
CA LEU A 278 21.28 15.86 -31.38
C LEU A 278 20.87 14.69 -32.29
N SER A 279 21.83 13.96 -32.87
CA SER A 279 21.54 12.84 -33.76
C SER A 279 20.81 11.72 -33.04
N ARG A 280 21.28 11.35 -31.85
CA ARG A 280 20.65 10.32 -30.99
C ARG A 280 19.25 10.76 -30.54
N THR A 281 19.08 12.03 -30.21
CA THR A 281 17.79 12.60 -29.80
C THR A 281 16.79 12.59 -30.95
N ALA A 282 17.21 13.03 -32.14
CA ALA A 282 16.37 13.06 -33.34
C ALA A 282 15.91 11.64 -33.74
N GLN A 283 16.82 10.66 -33.66
CA GLN A 283 16.48 9.24 -33.87
C GLN A 283 15.43 8.73 -32.87
N ARG A 284 15.59 9.02 -31.56
CA ARG A 284 14.62 8.63 -30.53
C ARG A 284 13.23 9.25 -30.72
N LEU A 285 13.18 10.47 -31.24
CA LEU A 285 11.93 11.17 -31.52
C LEU A 285 11.36 10.85 -32.90
N HIS A 286 12.04 10.02 -33.71
CA HIS A 286 11.70 9.74 -35.10
C HIS A 286 11.49 10.99 -35.96
N ILE A 287 12.36 12.00 -35.78
CA ILE A 287 12.34 13.25 -36.55
C ILE A 287 13.70 13.54 -37.19
N HIS A 288 13.72 14.46 -38.14
CA HIS A 288 14.97 14.96 -38.72
C HIS A 288 15.70 15.93 -37.76
N VAL A 289 17.04 15.94 -37.79
CA VAL A 289 17.88 16.79 -36.92
C VAL A 289 17.55 18.28 -37.08
N ASN A 290 17.26 18.75 -38.29
CA ASN A 290 16.83 20.15 -38.52
C ASN A 290 15.53 20.50 -37.79
N THR A 291 14.58 19.56 -37.70
CA THR A 291 13.34 19.75 -36.96
C THR A 291 13.61 19.82 -35.46
N LEU A 292 14.51 18.97 -34.95
CA LEU A 292 14.97 19.02 -33.56
C LEU A 292 15.60 20.38 -33.24
N TYR A 293 16.50 20.87 -34.09
CA TYR A 293 17.15 22.18 -33.90
C TYR A 293 16.13 23.30 -33.75
N ARG A 294 15.12 23.35 -34.64
CA ARG A 294 14.02 24.34 -34.56
C ARG A 294 13.21 24.23 -33.27
N ARG A 295 13.03 23.02 -32.74
CA ARG A 295 12.33 22.81 -31.46
C ARG A 295 13.19 23.28 -30.28
N LEU A 296 14.48 22.98 -30.26
CA LEU A 296 15.40 23.42 -29.20
C LEU A 296 15.62 24.94 -29.22
N ASP A 297 15.68 25.56 -30.39
CA ASP A 297 15.70 27.02 -30.53
C ASP A 297 14.38 27.66 -30.03
N ARG A 298 13.26 26.98 -30.20
CA ARG A 298 11.99 27.41 -29.60
C ARG A 298 12.02 27.29 -28.07
N VAL A 299 12.61 26.21 -27.54
CA VAL A 299 12.81 26.04 -26.09
C VAL A 299 13.63 27.20 -25.53
N ALA A 300 14.78 27.51 -26.14
CA ALA A 300 15.65 28.62 -25.72
C ALA A 300 14.90 29.96 -25.66
N ARG A 301 14.03 30.23 -26.64
CA ARG A 301 13.22 31.46 -26.66
C ARG A 301 12.14 31.53 -25.58
N LEU A 302 11.72 30.41 -25.03
CA LEU A 302 10.63 30.34 -24.05
C LEU A 302 11.14 30.34 -22.60
N ILE A 303 12.28 29.71 -22.33
CA ILE A 303 12.79 29.52 -20.95
C ILE A 303 14.17 30.14 -20.71
N GLY A 304 14.75 30.83 -21.70
CA GLY A 304 16.04 31.52 -21.60
C GLY A 304 17.10 30.89 -22.50
N ALA A 305 18.01 31.71 -23.04
CA ALA A 305 19.11 31.24 -23.90
C ALA A 305 20.18 30.45 -23.13
N ASP A 306 20.26 30.69 -21.82
CA ASP A 306 21.12 30.04 -20.83
C ASP A 306 20.63 28.64 -20.40
N TRP A 307 19.52 28.14 -20.95
CA TRP A 307 18.90 26.87 -20.53
C TRP A 307 19.83 25.64 -20.62
N GLN A 308 20.92 25.73 -21.38
CA GLN A 308 21.94 24.67 -21.52
C GLN A 308 23.14 24.85 -20.60
N GLU A 309 23.26 25.96 -19.88
CA GLU A 309 24.33 26.17 -18.90
C GLU A 309 24.19 25.13 -17.77
N PRO A 310 25.28 24.60 -17.20
CA PRO A 310 25.24 23.41 -16.35
C PRO A 310 24.24 23.48 -15.19
N GLU A 311 24.19 24.62 -14.49
CA GLU A 311 23.30 24.81 -13.35
C GLU A 311 21.83 24.94 -13.79
N ARG A 312 21.58 25.70 -14.86
CA ARG A 312 20.24 25.89 -15.44
C ARG A 312 19.69 24.59 -16.03
N ALA A 313 20.52 23.87 -16.78
CA ALA A 313 20.19 22.57 -17.36
C ALA A 313 19.84 21.55 -16.28
N LEU A 314 20.53 21.53 -15.14
CA LEU A 314 20.21 20.69 -14.00
C LEU A 314 18.83 21.02 -13.41
N GLN A 315 18.55 22.32 -13.18
CA GLN A 315 17.25 22.78 -12.66
C GLN A 315 16.11 22.37 -13.59
N ILE A 316 16.27 22.59 -14.90
CA ILE A 316 15.28 22.21 -15.92
C ILE A 316 15.12 20.70 -15.98
N HIS A 317 16.20 19.93 -15.94
CA HIS A 317 16.14 18.48 -15.99
C HIS A 317 15.44 17.92 -14.75
N LEU A 318 15.69 18.49 -13.57
CA LEU A 318 14.98 18.16 -12.34
C LEU A 318 13.49 18.48 -12.46
N ALA A 319 13.14 19.71 -12.86
CA ALA A 319 11.75 20.11 -13.07
C ALA A 319 11.03 19.19 -14.08
N LEU A 320 11.73 18.78 -15.14
CA LEU A 320 11.20 17.87 -16.15
C LEU A 320 10.95 16.48 -15.59
N ARG A 321 11.87 15.97 -14.78
CA ARG A 321 11.71 14.68 -14.11
C ARG A 321 10.59 14.70 -13.08
N LEU A 322 10.47 15.79 -12.32
CA LEU A 322 9.34 15.99 -11.42
C LEU A 322 8.01 16.05 -12.17
N HIS A 323 7.97 16.76 -13.31
CA HIS A 323 6.80 16.81 -14.18
C HIS A 323 6.45 15.41 -14.70
N LEU A 324 7.41 14.65 -15.22
CA LEU A 324 7.17 13.29 -15.73
C LEU A 324 6.81 12.29 -14.63
N LEU A 325 7.37 12.40 -13.43
CA LEU A 325 7.00 11.58 -12.26
C LEU A 325 5.55 11.85 -11.82
N ARG A 326 5.03 13.05 -12.08
CA ARG A 326 3.59 13.34 -11.89
C ARG A 326 2.72 12.67 -12.94
N GLU A 327 3.21 12.52 -14.17
CA GLU A 327 2.43 11.98 -15.29
C GLU A 327 2.50 10.45 -15.44
N ARG A 328 3.67 9.83 -15.21
CA ARG A 328 3.91 8.40 -15.49
C ARG A 328 3.55 7.47 -14.34
N LEU A 329 3.63 8.04 -13.16
CA LEU A 329 3.28 7.44 -11.89
C LEU A 329 1.75 7.22 -11.74
#